data_AF-A0A8H7ALC5-F1
#
_entry.id   AF-A0A8H7ALC5-F1
#
_cell.length_a   1.000
_cell.length_b   1.000
_cell.length_c   1.000
_cell.angle_alpha   90.00
_cell.angle_beta   90.00
_cell.angle_gamma   90.00
#
_symmetry.space_group_name_H-M   'P 1'
#
loop_
_entity.id
_entity.type
_entity.pdbx_description
1 polymer ?
#
loop_
_entity_poly.entity_id
_entity_poly.type
_entity_poly.pdbx_seq_one_letter_code
_entity_poly.pdbx_strand_id
1 'polypeptide(L)'
;MASAQSFDIEPIARFNGASAGIRRPKEITCFSFDDQHKYRWDDSSLRYYHPPTIPADLNRGFDTFRALDDTRDDHLDGLVDTIALHEKEKGAKVDADIITWRGMMTKIMATPFSKLESWEMNATCFQGSIFIEENHATKLFSKQQQNQQKMPAGTPSQDIMSFWGYKFETLSLIPDTWDPTSREYIESRETEIVDNHAQYCSIVRTGFGKIKMIIGGEVDAVWDVKPTHPSSTPINYIELKTAAKIHTDRDQAKFERKLLKFWAQSFLLGVPKIIVGFRTKDGILTDLEEMETQAIPEMVKRGKGFWDGNICINFAAGFLEWLKTIITEQGVWRIRKVEKSSRLEIFKIEETGHGDILSRNFMDWRSSGGMRT
;
A
#
# COMPACT_ATOMS: atom_id res chain seq x y z
N MET A 1 -25.92 -21.91 5.89
CA MET A 1 -25.03 -20.74 5.95
C MET A 1 -23.96 -21.06 6.99
N ALA A 2 -22.68 -21.08 6.60
CA ALA A 2 -21.60 -21.26 7.56
C ALA A 2 -21.68 -20.18 8.65
N SER A 3 -21.44 -20.57 9.91
CA SER A 3 -21.44 -19.61 11.02
C SER A 3 -20.33 -18.58 10.82
N ALA A 4 -20.66 -17.30 10.88
CA ALA A 4 -19.65 -16.25 10.90
C ALA A 4 -18.76 -16.38 12.14
N GLN A 5 -17.45 -16.30 11.92
CA GLN A 5 -16.42 -16.25 12.94
C GLN A 5 -16.07 -14.80 13.22
N SER A 6 -15.68 -14.48 14.46
CA SER A 6 -15.33 -13.10 14.83
C SER A 6 -14.03 -12.98 15.59
N PHE A 7 -13.30 -11.91 15.34
CA PHE A 7 -12.09 -11.53 16.07
C PHE A 7 -12.26 -10.16 16.70
N ASP A 8 -12.19 -10.07 18.02
CA ASP A 8 -12.40 -8.79 18.69
C ASP A 8 -11.22 -7.83 18.47
N ILE A 9 -11.55 -6.57 18.25
CA ILE A 9 -10.64 -5.44 18.12
C ILE A 9 -10.50 -4.77 19.49
N GLU A 10 -11.59 -4.71 20.24
CA GLU A 10 -11.64 -4.10 21.58
C GLU A 10 -11.70 -5.17 22.67
N PRO A 11 -11.12 -4.92 23.86
CA PRO A 11 -10.37 -3.72 24.21
C PRO A 11 -8.97 -3.70 23.56
N ILE A 12 -8.58 -2.59 22.93
CA ILE A 12 -7.26 -2.46 22.26
C ILE A 12 -6.09 -2.75 23.21
N ALA A 13 -6.28 -2.53 24.52
CA ALA A 13 -5.28 -2.77 25.54
C ALA A 13 -4.82 -4.25 25.62
N ARG A 14 -5.59 -5.19 25.06
CA ARG A 14 -5.19 -6.60 24.97
C ARG A 14 -3.98 -6.84 24.06
N PHE A 15 -3.68 -5.87 23.19
CA PHE A 15 -2.53 -5.89 22.30
C PHE A 15 -1.33 -5.10 22.86
N ASN A 16 -1.43 -4.61 24.11
CA ASN A 16 -0.29 -4.07 24.83
C ASN A 16 0.70 -5.19 25.19
N GLY A 17 1.97 -4.83 25.36
CA GLY A 17 3.02 -5.74 25.80
C GLY A 17 4.19 -5.81 24.83
N ALA A 18 4.95 -6.89 24.89
CA ALA A 18 6.08 -7.11 23.99
C ALA A 18 5.62 -7.10 22.52
N SER A 19 6.41 -6.47 21.66
CA SER A 19 6.12 -6.45 20.22
C SER A 19 6.24 -7.85 19.63
N ALA A 20 5.26 -8.24 18.81
CA ALA A 20 5.35 -9.43 18.01
C ALA A 20 6.59 -9.35 17.10
N GLY A 21 7.26 -10.48 16.90
CA GLY A 21 8.41 -10.53 16.01
C GLY A 21 8.04 -10.13 14.59
N ILE A 22 8.82 -9.24 13.98
CA ILE A 22 8.63 -8.82 12.58
C ILE A 22 9.88 -9.19 11.80
N ARG A 23 9.68 -9.80 10.64
CA ARG A 23 10.77 -10.03 9.69
C ARG A 23 10.90 -8.78 8.84
N ARG A 24 12.12 -8.22 8.75
CA ARG A 24 12.36 -7.06 7.90
C ARG A 24 11.93 -7.38 6.45
N PRO A 25 11.09 -6.55 5.80
CA PRO A 25 10.74 -6.74 4.41
C PRO A 25 11.99 -6.80 3.53
N LYS A 26 12.04 -7.79 2.64
CA LYS A 26 13.10 -7.94 1.64
C LYS A 26 12.45 -8.16 0.29
N GLU A 27 12.75 -7.29 -0.67
CA GLU A 27 12.32 -7.48 -2.06
C GLU A 27 12.85 -8.80 -2.62
N ILE A 28 11.95 -9.55 -3.27
CA ILE A 28 12.27 -10.81 -3.95
C ILE A 28 12.12 -10.72 -5.47
N THR A 29 11.21 -9.85 -5.93
CA THR A 29 10.98 -9.52 -7.34
C THR A 29 10.23 -8.18 -7.41
N CYS A 30 10.13 -7.61 -8.59
CA CYS A 30 9.34 -6.41 -8.88
C CYS A 30 8.64 -6.56 -10.23
N PHE A 31 7.75 -5.63 -10.55
CA PHE A 31 7.18 -5.47 -11.88
C PHE A 31 6.80 -4.00 -12.10
N SER A 32 6.59 -3.62 -13.36
CA SER A 32 6.20 -2.29 -13.78
C SER A 32 4.91 -2.33 -14.60
N PHE A 33 4.09 -1.29 -14.50
CA PHE A 33 3.13 -0.90 -15.53
C PHE A 33 3.73 0.26 -16.31
N ASP A 34 3.73 0.19 -17.65
CA ASP A 34 4.25 1.29 -18.49
C ASP A 34 3.27 2.48 -18.60
N ASP A 35 3.60 3.48 -19.42
CA ASP A 35 2.80 4.68 -19.65
C ASP A 35 1.44 4.43 -20.33
N GLN A 36 1.20 3.20 -20.78
CA GLN A 36 -0.07 2.69 -21.30
C GLN A 36 -0.73 1.72 -20.32
N HIS A 37 -0.23 1.65 -19.08
CA HIS A 37 -0.63 0.73 -18.03
C HIS A 37 -0.53 -0.74 -18.43
N LYS A 38 0.47 -1.10 -19.25
CA LYS A 38 0.73 -2.50 -19.62
C LYS A 38 1.77 -3.11 -18.70
N TYR A 39 1.47 -4.32 -18.23
CA TYR A 39 2.34 -5.10 -17.35
C TYR A 39 3.68 -5.44 -18.01
N ARG A 40 4.77 -5.26 -17.25
CA ARG A 40 6.15 -5.59 -17.58
C ARG A 40 6.81 -6.25 -16.36
N TRP A 41 7.45 -7.40 -16.55
CA TRP A 41 8.24 -8.03 -15.48
C TRP A 41 9.65 -7.46 -15.44
N ASP A 42 9.75 -6.16 -15.14
CA ASP A 42 10.99 -5.39 -15.02
C ASP A 42 10.78 -4.18 -14.10
N ASP A 43 11.79 -3.32 -13.99
CA ASP A 43 11.78 -2.07 -13.24
C ASP A 43 11.76 -0.82 -14.12
N SER A 44 11.23 -0.93 -15.35
CA SER A 44 11.22 0.16 -16.34
C SER A 44 10.44 1.41 -15.91
N SER A 45 9.48 1.28 -14.99
CA SER A 45 8.70 2.41 -14.45
C SER A 45 9.25 2.96 -13.13
N LEU A 46 10.39 2.48 -12.67
CA LEU A 46 11.03 3.00 -11.46
C LEU A 46 11.49 4.44 -11.67
N ARG A 47 11.22 5.29 -10.68
CA ARG A 47 11.61 6.71 -10.69
C ARG A 47 12.62 7.00 -9.58
N TYR A 48 13.32 8.12 -9.71
CA TYR A 48 14.32 8.57 -8.76
C TYR A 48 13.94 9.92 -8.18
N TYR A 49 14.21 10.11 -6.90
CA TYR A 49 13.90 11.35 -6.22
C TYR A 49 14.81 12.48 -6.70
N HIS A 50 14.20 13.60 -7.04
CA HIS A 50 14.89 14.85 -7.24
C HIS A 50 13.98 15.99 -6.75
N PRO A 51 14.40 16.73 -5.71
CA PRO A 51 13.51 17.66 -5.02
C PRO A 51 12.89 18.69 -5.98
N PRO A 52 11.63 19.09 -5.75
CA PRO A 52 10.99 20.13 -6.52
C PRO A 52 11.56 21.51 -6.14
N THR A 53 11.47 22.47 -7.06
CA THR A 53 11.62 23.89 -6.71
C THR A 53 10.42 24.33 -5.89
N ILE A 54 10.64 25.02 -4.77
CA ILE A 54 9.57 25.57 -3.92
C ILE A 54 9.64 27.10 -3.87
N PRO A 55 8.50 27.82 -3.84
CA PRO A 55 7.14 27.29 -3.85
C PRO A 55 6.71 26.74 -5.21
N ALA A 56 5.84 25.72 -5.22
CA ALA A 56 5.28 25.15 -6.44
C ALA A 56 3.76 25.08 -6.41
N ASP A 57 3.12 25.33 -7.55
CA ASP A 57 1.66 25.24 -7.70
C ASP A 57 1.24 23.81 -8.07
N LEU A 58 0.67 23.08 -7.11
CA LEU A 58 0.21 21.71 -7.32
C LEU A 58 -1.06 21.63 -8.18
N ASN A 59 -1.72 22.74 -8.51
CA ASN A 59 -2.90 22.74 -9.37
C ASN A 59 -2.57 22.71 -10.86
N ARG A 60 -1.32 23.04 -11.24
CA ARG A 60 -0.91 23.14 -12.65
C ARG A 60 -1.03 21.80 -13.37
N GLY A 61 -1.75 21.79 -14.48
CA GLY A 61 -1.98 20.61 -15.32
C GLY A 61 -3.16 19.73 -14.87
N PHE A 62 -4.02 20.21 -13.98
CA PHE A 62 -5.20 19.45 -13.55
C PHE A 62 -6.17 19.17 -14.71
N ASP A 63 -6.33 20.13 -15.62
CA ASP A 63 -7.18 20.06 -16.80
C ASP A 63 -6.64 19.12 -17.89
N THR A 64 -5.33 18.85 -17.88
CA THR A 64 -4.65 17.93 -18.81
C THR A 64 -4.24 16.61 -18.17
N PHE A 65 -4.70 16.33 -16.94
CA PHE A 65 -4.34 15.14 -16.19
C PHE A 65 -4.75 13.85 -16.93
N ARG A 66 -3.77 12.98 -17.19
CA ARG A 66 -3.99 11.64 -17.73
C ARG A 66 -4.29 10.66 -16.58
N ALA A 67 -5.54 10.63 -16.14
CA ALA A 67 -6.01 9.76 -15.08
C ALA A 67 -6.25 8.32 -15.58
N LEU A 68 -5.63 7.36 -14.91
CA LEU A 68 -5.90 5.93 -15.05
C LEU A 68 -7.34 5.62 -14.59
N ASP A 69 -8.06 4.86 -15.40
CA ASP A 69 -9.36 4.31 -15.04
C ASP A 69 -9.19 3.14 -14.05
N ASP A 70 -9.49 3.41 -12.77
CA ASP A 70 -9.36 2.46 -11.67
C ASP A 70 -10.66 1.70 -11.35
N THR A 71 -11.63 1.71 -12.28
CA THR A 71 -12.90 0.97 -12.16
C THR A 71 -12.78 -0.51 -12.52
N ARG A 72 -11.63 -0.91 -13.06
CA ARG A 72 -11.32 -2.30 -13.37
C ARG A 72 -10.95 -3.07 -12.11
N ASP A 73 -11.35 -4.33 -12.10
CA ASP A 73 -11.00 -5.27 -11.05
C ASP A 73 -9.74 -6.03 -11.46
N ASP A 74 -8.58 -5.49 -11.12
CA ASP A 74 -7.28 -6.11 -11.46
C ASP A 74 -6.91 -7.27 -10.51
N HIS A 75 -7.78 -7.60 -9.54
CA HIS A 75 -7.62 -8.69 -8.58
C HIS A 75 -6.21 -8.74 -7.95
N LEU A 76 -5.61 -9.92 -7.87
CA LEU A 76 -4.20 -10.11 -7.52
C LEU A 76 -3.32 -10.33 -8.76
N ASP A 77 -3.82 -10.13 -9.97
CA ASP A 77 -3.20 -10.66 -11.20
C ASP A 77 -1.74 -10.25 -11.35
N GLY A 78 -1.45 -8.94 -11.28
CA GLY A 78 -0.07 -8.44 -11.35
C GLY A 78 0.84 -9.01 -10.26
N LEU A 79 0.33 -9.26 -9.05
CA LEU A 79 1.09 -9.86 -7.96
C LEU A 79 1.36 -11.35 -8.21
N VAL A 80 0.31 -12.14 -8.48
CA VAL A 80 0.43 -13.60 -8.58
C VAL A 80 1.14 -14.02 -9.87
N ASP A 81 0.96 -13.31 -10.98
CA ASP A 81 1.68 -13.58 -12.22
C ASP A 81 3.17 -13.30 -12.08
N THR A 82 3.53 -12.21 -11.41
CA THR A 82 4.95 -11.92 -11.10
C THR A 82 5.54 -12.98 -10.15
N ILE A 83 4.78 -13.45 -9.16
CA ILE A 83 5.21 -14.56 -8.30
C ILE A 83 5.41 -15.83 -9.13
N ALA A 84 4.51 -16.19 -10.04
CA ALA A 84 4.67 -17.36 -10.90
C ALA A 84 5.95 -17.26 -11.76
N LEU A 85 6.24 -16.09 -12.33
CA LEU A 85 7.46 -15.86 -13.10
C LEU A 85 8.72 -16.01 -12.24
N HIS A 86 8.71 -15.44 -11.03
CA HIS A 86 9.80 -15.61 -10.06
C HIS A 86 9.99 -17.08 -9.64
N GLU A 87 8.91 -17.80 -9.36
CA GLU A 87 8.95 -19.22 -9.01
C GLU A 87 9.49 -20.08 -10.16
N LYS A 88 9.13 -19.76 -11.42
CA LYS A 88 9.68 -20.41 -12.63
C LYS A 88 11.19 -20.20 -12.72
N GLU A 89 11.65 -18.97 -12.52
CA GLU A 89 13.07 -18.62 -12.57
C GLU A 89 13.89 -19.32 -11.46
N LYS A 90 13.34 -19.39 -10.24
CA LYS A 90 14.00 -20.04 -9.10
C LYS A 90 13.79 -21.56 -9.06
N GLY A 91 12.84 -22.09 -9.82
CA GLY A 91 12.45 -23.50 -9.81
C GLY A 91 11.80 -23.95 -8.50
N ALA A 92 11.31 -23.03 -7.67
CA ALA A 92 10.78 -23.32 -6.34
C ALA A 92 9.63 -22.36 -5.98
N LYS A 93 8.62 -22.90 -5.28
CA LYS A 93 7.50 -22.13 -4.73
C LYS A 93 7.98 -21.14 -3.66
N VAL A 94 7.41 -19.93 -3.62
CA VAL A 94 7.66 -19.00 -2.51
C VAL A 94 7.05 -19.54 -1.21
N ASP A 95 7.86 -19.59 -0.15
CA ASP A 95 7.45 -20.02 1.19
C ASP A 95 6.72 -18.89 1.94
N ALA A 96 5.40 -18.86 1.82
CA ALA A 96 4.52 -17.91 2.48
C ALA A 96 3.15 -18.51 2.87
N ASP A 97 2.66 -18.06 4.02
CA ASP A 97 1.34 -18.41 4.54
C ASP A 97 0.25 -17.50 3.98
N ILE A 98 0.56 -16.22 3.77
CA ILE A 98 -0.38 -15.21 3.27
C ILE A 98 0.27 -14.40 2.13
N ILE A 99 -0.48 -14.16 1.06
CA ILE A 99 -0.07 -13.38 -0.12
C ILE A 99 -1.14 -12.32 -0.39
N THR A 100 -0.77 -11.05 -0.45
CA THR A 100 -1.75 -9.96 -0.61
C THR A 100 -1.10 -8.65 -1.08
N TRP A 101 -1.91 -7.70 -1.50
CA TRP A 101 -1.48 -6.31 -1.69
C TRP A 101 -1.23 -5.61 -0.36
N ARG A 102 -0.23 -4.72 -0.34
CA ARG A 102 0.13 -3.85 0.79
C ARG A 102 -1.07 -3.10 1.34
N GLY A 103 -1.96 -2.63 0.47
CA GLY A 103 -3.17 -1.92 0.87
C GLY A 103 -4.05 -2.70 1.86
N MET A 104 -4.14 -4.03 1.70
CA MET A 104 -4.93 -4.87 2.62
C MET A 104 -4.28 -4.93 3.99
N MET A 105 -2.96 -5.14 4.03
CA MET A 105 -2.22 -5.13 5.28
C MET A 105 -2.23 -3.77 5.98
N THR A 106 -2.19 -2.66 5.23
CA THR A 106 -2.36 -1.31 5.80
C THR A 106 -3.70 -1.18 6.53
N LYS A 107 -4.81 -1.66 5.92
CA LYS A 107 -6.15 -1.62 6.52
C LYS A 107 -6.21 -2.48 7.80
N ILE A 108 -5.65 -3.68 7.77
CA ILE A 108 -5.57 -4.58 8.93
C ILE A 108 -4.76 -3.90 10.05
N MET A 109 -3.54 -3.43 9.78
CA MET A 109 -2.69 -2.79 10.80
C MET A 109 -3.32 -1.54 11.41
N ALA A 110 -4.02 -0.73 10.62
CA ALA A 110 -4.64 0.51 11.10
C ALA A 110 -5.96 0.29 11.87
N THR A 111 -6.54 -0.91 11.81
CA THR A 111 -7.88 -1.22 12.34
C THR A 111 -8.09 -0.82 13.81
N PRO A 112 -7.14 -1.00 14.75
CA PRO A 112 -7.34 -0.59 16.15
C PRO A 112 -7.62 0.90 16.34
N PHE A 113 -7.14 1.75 15.43
CA PHE A 113 -7.23 3.21 15.53
C PHE A 113 -8.11 3.86 14.45
N SER A 114 -8.55 3.09 13.46
CA SER A 114 -9.43 3.54 12.37
C SER A 114 -10.90 3.14 12.60
N LYS A 115 -11.48 3.52 13.74
CA LYS A 115 -12.85 3.12 14.14
C LYS A 115 -13.95 3.50 13.14
N LEU A 116 -13.74 4.58 12.39
CA LEU A 116 -14.70 5.10 11.42
C LEU A 116 -14.58 4.47 10.02
N GLU A 117 -13.58 3.62 9.81
CA GLU A 117 -13.35 2.99 8.51
C GLU A 117 -14.03 1.63 8.46
N SER A 118 -14.78 1.40 7.39
CA SER A 118 -15.25 0.09 6.96
C SER A 118 -14.41 -0.40 5.79
N TRP A 119 -14.22 -1.71 5.72
CA TRP A 119 -13.57 -2.35 4.59
C TRP A 119 -13.98 -3.81 4.51
N GLU A 120 -13.93 -4.33 3.30
CA GLU A 120 -14.18 -5.74 3.00
C GLU A 120 -13.08 -6.27 2.10
N MET A 121 -12.70 -7.52 2.34
CA MET A 121 -11.67 -8.25 1.59
C MET A 121 -12.20 -9.64 1.25
N ASN A 122 -11.84 -10.15 0.08
CA ASN A 122 -12.04 -11.56 -0.24
C ASN A 122 -10.75 -12.33 0.04
N ALA A 123 -10.89 -13.60 0.43
CA ALA A 123 -9.75 -14.49 0.63
C ALA A 123 -10.03 -15.90 0.13
N THR A 124 -9.00 -16.59 -0.35
CA THR A 124 -9.07 -18.01 -0.73
C THR A 124 -7.82 -18.77 -0.29
N CYS A 125 -7.96 -20.06 0.01
CA CYS A 125 -6.83 -20.94 0.29
C CYS A 125 -6.47 -21.72 -0.97
N PHE A 126 -5.22 -21.62 -1.40
CA PHE A 126 -4.68 -22.38 -2.53
C PHE A 126 -3.29 -22.92 -2.21
N GLN A 127 -3.16 -24.26 -2.26
CA GLN A 127 -1.92 -24.99 -1.94
C GLN A 127 -1.28 -24.57 -0.61
N GLY A 128 -2.09 -24.39 0.43
CA GLY A 128 -1.62 -24.06 1.80
C GLY A 128 -1.25 -22.60 2.03
N SER A 129 -1.48 -21.71 1.07
CA SER A 129 -1.32 -20.26 1.22
C SER A 129 -2.69 -19.57 1.11
N ILE A 130 -2.91 -18.54 1.92
CA ILE A 130 -4.12 -17.69 1.87
C ILE A 130 -3.81 -16.48 1.00
N PHE A 131 -4.65 -16.24 0.00
CA PHE A 131 -4.58 -15.09 -0.88
C PHE A 131 -5.69 -14.13 -0.50
N ILE A 132 -5.37 -12.84 -0.35
CA ILE A 132 -6.33 -11.82 0.12
C ILE A 132 -6.33 -10.65 -0.86
N GLU A 133 -7.50 -10.26 -1.34
CA GLU A 133 -7.72 -9.10 -2.19
C GLU A 133 -8.76 -8.13 -1.59
N GLU A 134 -8.84 -6.93 -2.15
CA GLU A 134 -9.91 -5.99 -1.80
C GLU A 134 -11.25 -6.49 -2.35
N ASN A 135 -12.35 -6.31 -1.62
CA ASN A 135 -13.65 -6.46 -2.24
C ASN A 135 -13.94 -5.27 -3.18
N HIS A 136 -13.84 -5.50 -4.48
CA HIS A 136 -13.98 -4.46 -5.50
C HIS A 136 -15.34 -3.74 -5.46
N ALA A 137 -16.44 -4.46 -5.25
CA ALA A 137 -17.76 -3.84 -5.13
C ALA A 137 -17.84 -2.88 -3.93
N THR A 138 -17.28 -3.26 -2.77
CA THR A 138 -17.17 -2.35 -1.61
C THR A 138 -16.27 -1.16 -1.92
N LYS A 139 -15.13 -1.36 -2.60
CA LYS A 139 -14.22 -0.28 -3.02
C LYS A 139 -14.94 0.77 -3.86
N LEU A 140 -15.65 0.33 -4.92
CA LEU A 140 -16.42 1.22 -5.80
C LEU A 140 -17.54 1.95 -5.05
N PHE A 141 -18.27 1.24 -4.18
CA PHE A 141 -19.34 1.83 -3.39
C PHE A 141 -18.81 2.90 -2.42
N SER A 142 -17.69 2.64 -1.74
CA SER A 142 -17.03 3.62 -0.88
C SER A 142 -16.53 4.85 -1.65
N LYS A 143 -15.96 4.66 -2.85
CA LYS A 143 -15.51 5.75 -3.72
C LYS A 143 -16.69 6.62 -4.18
N GLN A 144 -17.79 6.01 -4.60
CA GLN A 144 -19.01 6.74 -4.98
C GLN A 144 -19.58 7.57 -3.83
N GLN A 145 -19.64 7.00 -2.62
CA GLN A 145 -20.11 7.75 -1.44
C GLN A 145 -19.20 8.93 -1.09
N GLN A 146 -17.88 8.77 -1.20
CA GLN A 146 -16.93 9.87 -0.97
C GLN A 146 -17.11 10.99 -1.99
N ASN A 147 -17.32 10.66 -3.26
CA ASN A 147 -17.55 11.65 -4.33
C ASN A 147 -18.88 12.40 -4.17
N GLN A 148 -19.89 11.79 -3.52
CA GLN A 148 -21.18 12.42 -3.24
C GLN A 148 -21.20 13.28 -1.96
N GLN A 149 -20.18 13.20 -1.11
CA GLN A 149 -20.14 14.00 0.12
C GLN A 149 -20.00 15.49 -0.20
N LYS A 150 -20.94 16.29 0.33
CA LYS A 150 -20.87 17.76 0.23
C LYS A 150 -19.69 18.28 1.02
N MET A 151 -18.71 18.82 0.31
CA MET A 151 -17.55 19.47 0.92
C MET A 151 -17.95 20.84 1.50
N PRO A 152 -17.37 21.26 2.64
CA PRO A 152 -17.57 22.60 3.16
C PRO A 152 -17.14 23.68 2.15
N ALA A 153 -17.86 24.80 2.13
CA ALA A 153 -17.54 25.92 1.24
C ALA A 153 -16.07 26.35 1.36
N GLY A 154 -15.40 26.55 0.22
CA GLY A 154 -13.97 26.89 0.16
C GLY A 154 -13.01 25.71 0.38
N THR A 155 -13.51 24.47 0.44
CA THR A 155 -12.65 23.28 0.43
C THR A 155 -12.46 22.80 -1.01
N PRO A 156 -11.21 22.51 -1.44
CA PRO A 156 -10.96 21.90 -2.74
C PRO A 156 -11.71 20.56 -2.91
N SER A 157 -12.03 20.19 -4.15
CA SER A 157 -12.67 18.91 -4.47
C SER A 157 -11.79 17.71 -4.09
N GLN A 158 -12.37 16.52 -3.99
CA GLN A 158 -11.57 15.30 -3.75
C GLN A 158 -10.65 15.01 -4.94
N ASP A 159 -11.09 15.29 -6.17
CA ASP A 159 -10.32 15.09 -7.39
C ASP A 159 -9.06 15.94 -7.41
N ILE A 160 -9.16 17.24 -7.08
CA ILE A 160 -8.00 18.13 -7.05
C ILE A 160 -7.06 17.78 -5.90
N MET A 161 -7.59 17.36 -4.74
CA MET A 161 -6.76 16.90 -3.62
C MET A 161 -6.00 15.61 -3.94
N SER A 162 -6.60 14.73 -4.74
CA SER A 162 -5.94 13.52 -5.23
C SER A 162 -4.86 13.86 -6.26
N PHE A 163 -5.19 14.75 -7.19
CA PHE A 163 -4.24 15.27 -8.20
C PHE A 163 -2.99 15.88 -7.58
N TRP A 164 -3.11 16.60 -6.45
CA TRP A 164 -1.96 17.18 -5.75
C TRP A 164 -0.90 16.15 -5.35
N GLY A 165 -1.28 14.89 -5.10
CA GLY A 165 -0.32 13.80 -4.89
C GLY A 165 0.50 13.54 -6.15
N TYR A 166 -0.18 13.25 -7.26
CA TYR A 166 0.46 12.97 -8.55
C TYR A 166 1.26 14.15 -9.09
N LYS A 167 0.80 15.39 -8.89
CA LYS A 167 1.59 16.58 -9.26
C LYS A 167 2.84 16.70 -8.39
N PHE A 168 2.74 16.42 -7.10
CA PHE A 168 3.91 16.42 -6.22
C PHE A 168 4.93 15.35 -6.63
N GLU A 169 4.49 14.15 -7.00
CA GLU A 169 5.33 13.11 -7.59
C GLU A 169 5.99 13.60 -8.90
N THR A 170 5.21 14.16 -9.83
CA THR A 170 5.72 14.71 -11.10
C THR A 170 6.83 15.75 -10.87
N LEU A 171 6.67 16.62 -9.87
CA LEU A 171 7.64 17.65 -9.53
C LEU A 171 8.87 17.12 -8.77
N SER A 172 8.73 16.01 -8.07
CA SER A 172 9.74 15.49 -7.13
C SER A 172 10.49 14.27 -7.66
N LEU A 173 10.12 13.76 -8.84
CA LEU A 173 10.65 12.54 -9.41
C LEU A 173 11.23 12.79 -10.82
N ILE A 174 12.26 12.03 -11.16
CA ILE A 174 12.90 12.00 -12.48
C ILE A 174 12.96 10.55 -13.00
N PRO A 175 13.01 10.33 -14.32
CA PRO A 175 12.89 8.99 -14.93
C PRO A 175 14.11 8.10 -14.68
N ASP A 176 15.26 8.69 -14.41
CA ASP A 176 16.50 7.98 -14.10
C ASP A 176 17.27 8.78 -13.05
N THR A 177 18.42 8.29 -12.59
CA THR A 177 19.39 9.02 -11.79
C THR A 177 19.74 10.38 -12.41
N TRP A 178 20.34 11.26 -11.60
CA TRP A 178 20.61 12.64 -12.01
C TRP A 178 21.53 12.75 -13.25
N ASP A 179 22.59 11.94 -13.31
CA ASP A 179 23.58 11.98 -14.40
C ASP A 179 22.99 11.77 -15.81
N PRO A 180 22.16 10.74 -16.08
CA PRO A 180 21.54 10.52 -17.40
C PRO A 180 20.32 11.40 -17.68
N THR A 181 19.73 12.03 -16.67
CA THR A 181 18.53 12.85 -16.87
C THR A 181 18.90 14.23 -17.41
N SER A 182 18.33 14.62 -18.56
CA SER A 182 18.63 15.92 -19.17
C SER A 182 18.22 17.09 -18.26
N ARG A 183 19.03 18.17 -18.28
CA ARG A 183 18.70 19.42 -17.58
C ARG A 183 17.36 19.99 -18.03
N GLU A 184 17.06 19.92 -19.33
CA GLU A 184 15.80 20.38 -19.90
C GLU A 184 14.60 19.69 -19.23
N TYR A 185 14.65 18.36 -19.08
CA TYR A 185 13.60 17.61 -18.38
C TYR A 185 13.48 18.03 -16.91
N ILE A 186 14.60 18.12 -16.17
CA ILE A 186 14.59 18.49 -14.74
C ILE A 186 13.92 19.85 -14.53
N GLU A 187 14.21 20.81 -15.41
CA GLU A 187 13.71 22.18 -15.35
C GLU A 187 12.28 22.33 -15.93
N SER A 188 11.81 21.41 -16.78
CA SER A 188 10.47 21.44 -17.38
C SER A 188 9.36 20.76 -16.55
N ARG A 189 9.69 20.08 -15.44
CA ARG A 189 8.74 19.30 -14.61
C ARG A 189 7.47 20.06 -14.18
N GLU A 190 7.55 21.38 -14.04
CA GLU A 190 6.35 22.19 -13.75
C GLU A 190 5.30 22.13 -14.87
N THR A 191 5.73 21.98 -16.12
CA THR A 191 4.88 21.92 -17.32
C THR A 191 4.63 20.50 -17.85
N GLU A 192 5.29 19.49 -17.29
CA GLU A 192 5.05 18.09 -17.65
C GLU A 192 3.60 17.69 -17.38
N ILE A 193 3.05 16.89 -18.28
CA ILE A 193 1.72 16.30 -18.13
C ILE A 193 1.77 15.32 -16.97
N VAL A 194 0.88 15.50 -16.01
CA VAL A 194 0.72 14.57 -14.90
C VAL A 194 0.02 13.31 -15.42
N ASP A 195 0.55 12.16 -15.06
CA ASP A 195 0.09 10.84 -15.51
C ASP A 195 0.31 9.81 -14.39
N ASN A 196 -0.70 9.01 -14.07
CA ASN A 196 -0.63 7.95 -13.06
C ASN A 196 -0.80 6.53 -13.64
N HIS A 197 -0.60 6.33 -14.95
CA HIS A 197 -0.65 5.02 -15.60
C HIS A 197 0.60 4.19 -15.29
N ALA A 198 1.77 4.82 -15.37
CA ALA A 198 3.04 4.17 -15.11
C ALA A 198 3.24 3.95 -13.61
N GLN A 199 3.52 2.72 -13.20
CA GLN A 199 3.63 2.35 -11.79
C GLN A 199 4.76 1.33 -11.61
N TYR A 200 5.53 1.48 -10.54
CA TYR A 200 6.53 0.49 -10.15
C TYR A 200 6.07 -0.23 -8.88
N CYS A 201 6.03 -1.57 -8.92
CA CYS A 201 5.59 -2.39 -7.81
C CYS A 201 6.73 -3.28 -7.27
N SER A 202 7.01 -3.15 -5.98
CA SER A 202 7.91 -4.05 -5.24
C SER A 202 7.13 -5.22 -4.64
N ILE A 203 7.67 -6.43 -4.74
CA ILE A 203 7.15 -7.62 -4.07
C ILE A 203 8.16 -8.08 -3.03
N VAL A 204 7.75 -7.98 -1.76
CA VAL A 204 8.61 -8.25 -0.61
C VAL A 204 8.19 -9.51 0.13
N ARG A 205 9.18 -10.25 0.64
CA ARG A 205 8.99 -11.26 1.67
C ARG A 205 9.13 -10.62 3.05
N THR A 206 8.17 -10.88 3.93
CA THR A 206 8.13 -10.38 5.30
C THR A 206 7.42 -11.39 6.24
N GLY A 207 7.09 -10.99 7.46
CA GLY A 207 6.28 -11.80 8.37
C GLY A 207 5.96 -11.10 9.68
N PHE A 208 4.84 -11.50 10.28
CA PHE A 208 4.33 -11.02 11.57
C PHE A 208 4.13 -12.22 12.50
N GLY A 209 4.79 -12.21 13.66
CA GLY A 209 4.79 -13.35 14.57
C GLY A 209 5.27 -14.62 13.86
N LYS A 210 4.43 -15.64 13.84
CA LYS A 210 4.71 -16.93 13.17
C LYS A 210 4.34 -16.94 11.68
N ILE A 211 3.66 -15.92 11.19
CA ILE A 211 3.08 -15.86 9.84
C ILE A 211 4.10 -15.32 8.86
N LYS A 212 4.39 -16.10 7.81
CA LYS A 212 5.22 -15.69 6.67
C LYS A 212 4.35 -15.04 5.60
N MET A 213 4.79 -13.92 5.06
CA MET A 213 3.99 -13.17 4.08
C MET A 213 4.78 -12.80 2.83
N ILE A 214 4.08 -12.78 1.69
CA ILE A 214 4.48 -11.99 0.52
C ILE A 214 3.51 -10.82 0.41
N ILE A 215 4.07 -9.61 0.25
CA ILE A 215 3.30 -8.39 0.08
C ILE A 215 3.77 -7.70 -1.20
N GLY A 216 2.86 -7.42 -2.12
CA GLY A 216 3.11 -6.56 -3.27
C GLY A 216 2.63 -5.13 -3.01
N GLY A 217 3.30 -4.13 -3.55
CA GLY A 217 2.74 -2.78 -3.56
C GLY A 217 3.58 -1.78 -4.35
N GLU A 218 2.90 -0.74 -4.81
CA GLU A 218 3.51 0.41 -5.46
C GLU A 218 4.49 1.13 -4.53
N VAL A 219 5.62 1.56 -5.11
CA VAL A 219 6.64 2.39 -4.47
C VAL A 219 6.92 3.58 -5.36
N ASP A 220 6.91 4.78 -4.79
CA ASP A 220 6.95 6.03 -5.56
C ASP A 220 8.30 6.24 -6.25
N ALA A 221 9.42 6.01 -5.55
CA ALA A 221 10.77 6.18 -6.11
C ALA A 221 11.90 5.59 -5.26
N VAL A 222 13.13 5.69 -5.79
CA VAL A 222 14.39 5.49 -5.06
C VAL A 222 15.03 6.83 -4.73
N TRP A 223 15.60 6.95 -3.52
CA TRP A 223 16.32 8.15 -3.06
C TRP A 223 17.60 8.42 -3.85
N ASP A 224 18.36 7.37 -4.15
CA ASP A 224 19.69 7.41 -4.74
C ASP A 224 19.79 6.51 -5.99
N VAL A 225 20.15 5.24 -5.82
CA VAL A 225 20.34 4.27 -6.90
C VAL A 225 19.82 2.90 -6.45
N LYS A 226 19.07 2.23 -7.32
CA LYS A 226 18.65 0.85 -7.05
C LYS A 226 19.85 -0.08 -7.28
N PRO A 227 20.25 -0.91 -6.29
CA PRO A 227 21.30 -1.89 -6.49
C PRO A 227 20.95 -2.89 -7.62
N THR A 228 21.88 -3.12 -8.54
CA THR A 228 21.68 -3.96 -9.75
C THR A 228 21.75 -5.46 -9.51
N HIS A 229 22.18 -5.89 -8.33
CA HIS A 229 22.26 -7.30 -7.93
C HIS A 229 21.56 -7.53 -6.59
N PRO A 230 21.17 -8.78 -6.26
CA PRO A 230 20.71 -9.15 -4.93
C PRO A 230 21.85 -8.95 -3.92
N SER A 231 22.11 -7.71 -3.58
CA SER A 231 23.10 -7.30 -2.62
C SER A 231 22.47 -7.33 -1.22
N SER A 232 23.29 -7.44 -0.20
CA SER A 232 22.86 -7.24 1.19
C SER A 232 22.42 -5.81 1.46
N THR A 233 22.63 -4.89 0.52
CA THR A 233 22.30 -3.47 0.63
C THR A 233 20.80 -3.28 0.44
N PRO A 234 20.09 -2.74 1.45
CA PRO A 234 18.69 -2.38 1.31
C PRO A 234 18.52 -1.34 0.20
N ILE A 235 17.40 -1.42 -0.53
CA ILE A 235 17.03 -0.40 -1.51
C ILE A 235 16.51 0.82 -0.73
N ASN A 236 17.05 2.00 -1.01
CA ASN A 236 16.63 3.24 -0.36
C ASN A 236 15.38 3.80 -1.03
N TYR A 237 14.29 3.05 -0.98
CA TYR A 237 13.00 3.51 -1.46
C TYR A 237 12.51 4.74 -0.70
N ILE A 238 11.65 5.53 -1.35
CA ILE A 238 10.93 6.63 -0.72
C ILE A 238 9.44 6.54 -1.00
N GLU A 239 8.66 7.08 -0.08
CA GLU A 239 7.24 7.35 -0.26
C GLU A 239 7.03 8.87 -0.26
N LEU A 240 6.29 9.39 -1.24
CA LEU A 240 5.89 10.79 -1.33
C LEU A 240 4.47 10.95 -0.78
N LYS A 241 4.28 12.00 0.02
CA LYS A 241 2.97 12.36 0.56
C LYS A 241 2.77 13.85 0.56
N THR A 242 1.54 14.29 0.36
CA THR A 242 1.16 15.69 0.58
C THR A 242 0.36 15.86 1.87
N ALA A 243 0.55 16.98 2.55
CA ALA A 243 -0.20 17.37 3.74
C ALA A 243 -0.53 18.87 3.72
N ALA A 244 -1.61 19.26 4.41
CA ALA A 244 -1.88 20.68 4.63
C ALA A 244 -0.89 21.23 5.66
N LYS A 245 -0.44 22.48 5.47
CA LYS A 245 0.43 23.17 6.41
C LYS A 245 -0.19 23.22 7.81
N ILE A 246 0.65 22.98 8.82
CA ILE A 246 0.24 22.90 10.22
C ILE A 246 0.35 24.29 10.84
N HIS A 247 -0.78 24.86 11.24
CA HIS A 247 -0.83 26.17 11.89
C HIS A 247 -1.40 26.12 13.31
N THR A 248 -2.18 25.07 13.61
CA THR A 248 -2.91 24.95 14.87
C THR A 248 -2.71 23.56 15.47
N ASP A 249 -2.96 23.44 16.78
CA ASP A 249 -2.98 22.16 17.48
C ASP A 249 -3.99 21.16 16.89
N ARG A 250 -5.05 21.66 16.24
CA ARG A 250 -6.04 20.83 15.55
C ARG A 250 -5.45 20.26 14.26
N ASP A 251 -4.68 21.04 13.52
CA ASP A 251 -4.01 20.57 12.31
C ASP A 251 -2.92 19.56 12.66
N GLN A 252 -2.15 19.83 13.71
CA GLN A 252 -1.19 18.88 14.27
C GLN A 252 -1.87 17.55 14.62
N ALA A 253 -3.04 17.61 15.27
CA ALA A 253 -3.79 16.41 15.63
C ALA A 253 -4.30 15.61 14.41
N LYS A 254 -4.69 16.30 13.33
CA LYS A 254 -5.06 15.62 12.08
C LYS A 254 -3.85 14.98 11.42
N PHE A 255 -2.71 15.68 11.41
CA PHE A 255 -1.48 15.18 10.84
C PHE A 255 -1.00 13.93 11.58
N GLU A 256 -0.93 13.96 12.91
CA GLU A 256 -0.53 12.79 13.71
C GLU A 256 -1.44 11.57 13.49
N ARG A 257 -2.75 11.77 13.28
CA ARG A 257 -3.66 10.67 12.88
C ARG A 257 -3.35 10.15 11.48
N LYS A 258 -3.00 11.03 10.53
CA LYS A 258 -2.62 10.67 9.15
C LYS A 258 -1.33 9.85 9.12
N LEU A 259 -0.40 10.12 10.04
CA LEU A 259 0.87 9.40 10.16
C LEU A 259 0.71 7.89 10.37
N LEU A 260 -0.41 7.42 10.94
CA LEU A 260 -0.69 5.98 11.05
C LEU A 260 -0.63 5.29 9.70
N LYS A 261 -1.29 5.86 8.69
CA LYS A 261 -1.34 5.29 7.34
C LYS A 261 -0.01 5.48 6.60
N PHE A 262 0.64 6.64 6.77
CA PHE A 262 1.96 6.89 6.17
C PHE A 262 2.98 5.88 6.67
N TRP A 263 3.02 5.68 8.00
CA TRP A 263 3.85 4.68 8.64
C TRP A 263 3.51 3.27 8.17
N ALA A 264 2.26 2.83 8.28
CA ALA A 264 1.87 1.46 7.93
C ALA A 264 2.18 1.14 6.45
N GLN A 265 1.88 2.06 5.53
CA GLN A 265 2.12 1.89 4.11
C GLN A 265 3.60 1.68 3.78
N SER A 266 4.46 2.50 4.38
CA SER A 266 5.91 2.48 4.15
C SER A 266 6.58 1.32 4.87
N PHE A 267 6.18 1.08 6.13
CA PHE A 267 6.70 0.03 6.99
C PHE A 267 6.51 -1.37 6.38
N LEU A 268 5.34 -1.62 5.78
CA LEU A 268 4.99 -2.93 5.21
C LEU A 268 5.85 -3.33 4.00
N LEU A 269 6.34 -2.36 3.22
CA LEU A 269 7.25 -2.59 2.09
C LEU A 269 8.71 -2.36 2.45
N GLY A 270 9.01 -1.97 3.69
CA GLY A 270 10.37 -1.68 4.13
C GLY A 270 10.93 -0.39 3.53
N VAL A 271 10.06 0.53 3.10
CA VAL A 271 10.44 1.86 2.64
C VAL A 271 10.99 2.63 3.86
N PRO A 272 12.26 3.06 3.84
CA PRO A 272 12.89 3.69 4.99
C PRO A 272 12.50 5.16 5.21
N LYS A 273 12.07 5.87 4.17
CA LYS A 273 11.89 7.33 4.19
C LYS A 273 10.57 7.75 3.56
N ILE A 274 9.92 8.74 4.16
CA ILE A 274 8.75 9.43 3.62
C ILE A 274 9.10 10.91 3.43
N ILE A 275 8.85 11.46 2.25
CA ILE A 275 8.95 12.91 2.00
C ILE A 275 7.54 13.50 2.02
N VAL A 276 7.29 14.39 2.97
CA VAL A 276 6.02 15.09 3.11
C VAL A 276 6.13 16.49 2.52
N GLY A 277 5.41 16.72 1.43
CA GLY A 277 5.18 18.05 0.87
C GLY A 277 4.04 18.77 1.59
N PHE A 278 4.34 19.82 2.35
CA PHE A 278 3.35 20.67 2.98
C PHE A 278 2.88 21.76 2.04
N ARG A 279 1.56 21.88 1.90
CA ARG A 279 0.92 22.85 1.02
C ARG A 279 -0.07 23.76 1.74
N THR A 280 -0.30 24.93 1.14
CA THR A 280 -1.40 25.82 1.51
C THR A 280 -2.76 25.20 1.14
N LYS A 281 -3.85 25.87 1.55
CA LYS A 281 -5.21 25.49 1.13
C LYS A 281 -5.43 25.65 -0.37
N ASP A 282 -4.72 26.57 -1.00
CA ASP A 282 -4.81 26.88 -2.42
C ASP A 282 -3.92 25.97 -3.28
N GLY A 283 -3.32 24.92 -2.70
CA GLY A 283 -2.51 23.97 -3.46
C GLY A 283 -1.07 24.39 -3.70
N ILE A 284 -0.56 25.42 -3.01
CA ILE A 284 0.84 25.84 -3.14
C ILE A 284 1.71 25.03 -2.19
N LEU A 285 2.61 24.21 -2.72
CA LEU A 285 3.66 23.51 -1.98
C LEU A 285 4.66 24.54 -1.43
N THR A 286 4.89 24.53 -0.12
CA THR A 286 5.74 25.54 0.56
C THR A 286 6.89 24.94 1.34
N ASP A 287 6.77 23.71 1.83
CA ASP A 287 7.78 23.09 2.69
C ASP A 287 7.89 21.58 2.38
N LEU A 288 9.07 21.02 2.59
CA LEU A 288 9.34 19.58 2.51
C LEU A 288 9.86 19.10 3.87
N GLU A 289 9.37 17.97 4.33
CA GLU A 289 9.88 17.29 5.53
C GLU A 289 10.23 15.84 5.21
N GLU A 290 11.46 15.45 5.55
CA GLU A 290 11.90 14.06 5.48
C GLU A 290 11.60 13.37 6.81
N MET A 291 10.92 12.23 6.75
CA MET A 291 10.58 11.43 7.91
C MET A 291 11.15 10.03 7.76
N GLU A 292 11.91 9.58 8.77
CA GLU A 292 12.33 8.18 8.86
C GLU A 292 11.14 7.33 9.31
N THR A 293 10.76 6.33 8.50
CA THR A 293 9.58 5.50 8.76
C THR A 293 9.61 4.84 10.13
N GLN A 294 10.79 4.37 10.57
CA GLN A 294 10.95 3.71 11.87
C GLN A 294 10.83 4.68 13.07
N ALA A 295 11.04 5.98 12.86
CA ALA A 295 10.95 6.99 13.91
C ALA A 295 9.49 7.47 14.16
N ILE A 296 8.60 7.29 13.18
CA ILE A 296 7.22 7.82 13.24
C ILE A 296 6.44 7.35 14.48
N PRO A 297 6.43 6.06 14.86
CA PRO A 297 5.66 5.62 16.04
C PRO A 297 6.11 6.30 17.34
N GLU A 298 7.42 6.45 17.54
CA GLU A 298 7.97 7.11 18.73
C GLU A 298 7.68 8.62 18.71
N MET A 299 7.71 9.25 17.54
CA MET A 299 7.32 10.64 17.39
C MET A 299 5.85 10.87 17.79
N VAL A 300 4.93 10.03 17.33
CA VAL A 300 3.50 10.13 17.68
C VAL A 300 3.27 9.86 19.17
N LYS A 301 4.01 8.91 19.74
CA LYS A 301 3.96 8.60 21.18
C LYS A 301 4.40 9.79 22.05
N ARG A 302 5.42 10.55 21.63
CA ARG A 302 5.85 11.79 22.30
C ARG A 302 4.90 12.97 22.09
N GLY A 303 4.14 12.93 20.99
CA GLY A 303 3.08 13.89 20.68
C GLY A 303 1.79 13.59 21.46
N LYS A 304 0.64 13.56 20.77
CA LYS A 304 -0.67 13.32 21.40
C LYS A 304 -1.02 11.85 21.57
N GLY A 305 -0.18 10.93 21.07
CA GLY A 305 -0.37 9.48 21.24
C GLY A 305 -1.66 8.95 20.62
N PHE A 306 -2.08 9.47 19.45
CA PHE A 306 -3.35 9.07 18.83
C PHE A 306 -3.42 7.62 18.36
N TRP A 307 -2.26 7.00 18.15
CA TRP A 307 -2.13 5.60 17.81
C TRP A 307 -0.78 5.10 18.35
N ASP A 308 -0.68 3.78 18.47
CA ASP A 308 0.49 3.10 18.98
C ASP A 308 0.92 2.02 17.99
N GLY A 309 2.14 2.14 17.47
CA GLY A 309 2.65 1.22 16.44
C GLY A 309 2.78 -0.22 16.95
N ASN A 310 3.05 -0.41 18.24
CA ASN A 310 3.16 -1.73 18.85
C ASN A 310 1.79 -2.42 18.93
N ILE A 311 0.73 -1.67 19.28
CA ILE A 311 -0.66 -2.16 19.22
C ILE A 311 -1.02 -2.57 17.78
N CYS A 312 -0.68 -1.75 16.77
CA CYS A 312 -0.94 -2.08 15.36
C CYS A 312 -0.26 -3.40 14.93
N ILE A 313 1.00 -3.58 15.32
CA ILE A 313 1.80 -4.78 15.04
C ILE A 313 1.20 -6.01 15.73
N ASN A 314 0.92 -5.91 17.02
CA ASN A 314 0.39 -7.01 17.82
C ASN A 314 -1.02 -7.41 17.38
N PHE A 315 -1.85 -6.42 17.03
CA PHE A 315 -3.16 -6.65 16.42
C PHE A 315 -3.03 -7.44 15.13
N ALA A 316 -2.20 -6.98 14.19
CA ALA A 316 -2.01 -7.65 12.92
C ALA A 316 -1.46 -9.07 13.10
N ALA A 317 -0.44 -9.27 13.94
CA ALA A 317 0.10 -10.59 14.22
C ALA A 317 -0.96 -11.55 14.79
N GLY A 318 -1.70 -11.13 15.82
CA GLY A 318 -2.74 -11.96 16.43
C GLY A 318 -3.90 -12.25 15.47
N PHE A 319 -4.31 -11.27 14.68
CA PHE A 319 -5.37 -11.45 13.68
C PHE A 319 -4.94 -12.42 12.57
N LEU A 320 -3.73 -12.28 12.02
CA LEU A 320 -3.25 -13.15 10.96
C LEU A 320 -3.01 -14.60 11.44
N GLU A 321 -2.53 -14.77 12.66
CA GLU A 321 -2.40 -16.10 13.27
C GLU A 321 -3.76 -16.76 13.43
N TRP A 322 -4.77 -16.03 13.91
CA TRP A 322 -6.14 -16.52 14.01
C TRP A 322 -6.75 -16.80 12.62
N LEU A 323 -6.58 -15.89 11.65
CA LEU A 323 -7.07 -16.03 10.27
C LEU A 323 -6.63 -17.35 9.64
N LYS A 324 -5.36 -17.73 9.85
CA LYS A 324 -4.79 -18.99 9.36
C LYS A 324 -5.44 -20.25 9.95
N THR A 325 -6.03 -20.15 11.15
CA THR A 325 -6.80 -21.25 11.74
C THR A 325 -8.23 -21.35 11.21
N ILE A 326 -8.74 -20.28 10.60
CA ILE A 326 -10.12 -20.21 10.07
C ILE A 326 -10.13 -20.62 8.60
N ILE A 327 -9.23 -20.06 7.79
CA ILE A 327 -9.18 -20.31 6.35
C ILE A 327 -8.21 -21.46 6.07
N THR A 328 -8.71 -22.69 6.23
CA THR A 328 -7.93 -23.93 6.04
C THR A 328 -8.32 -24.71 4.79
N GLU A 329 -9.48 -24.41 4.21
CA GLU A 329 -10.08 -25.14 3.10
C GLU A 329 -10.30 -24.24 1.87
N GLN A 330 -10.55 -24.88 0.73
CA GLN A 330 -10.93 -24.18 -0.50
C GLN A 330 -12.24 -23.41 -0.36
N GLY A 331 -12.53 -22.58 -1.35
CA GLY A 331 -13.66 -21.67 -1.38
C GLY A 331 -13.22 -20.21 -1.25
N VAL A 332 -14.21 -19.33 -1.21
CA VAL A 332 -14.03 -17.90 -1.05
C VAL A 332 -14.59 -17.47 0.30
N TRP A 333 -13.81 -16.67 1.01
CA TRP A 333 -14.11 -16.15 2.33
C TRP A 333 -14.19 -14.63 2.27
N ARG A 334 -15.09 -14.05 3.04
CA ARG A 334 -15.20 -12.60 3.25
C ARG A 334 -14.61 -12.25 4.59
N ILE A 335 -13.70 -11.28 4.62
CA ILE A 335 -13.20 -10.63 5.83
C ILE A 335 -13.80 -9.23 5.87
N ARG A 336 -14.53 -8.89 6.94
CA ARG A 336 -15.29 -7.64 7.02
C ARG A 336 -15.00 -6.86 8.30
N LYS A 337 -14.75 -5.57 8.11
CA LYS A 337 -14.79 -4.54 9.16
C LYS A 337 -15.96 -3.59 8.89
N VAL A 338 -16.89 -3.52 9.83
CA VAL A 338 -17.97 -2.53 9.82
C VAL A 338 -17.57 -1.29 10.62
N GLU A 339 -18.00 -0.10 10.21
CA GLU A 339 -17.80 1.15 10.94
C GLU A 339 -18.24 0.99 12.41
N LYS A 340 -17.43 1.50 13.35
CA LYS A 340 -17.64 1.46 14.82
C LYS A 340 -17.78 0.06 15.45
N SER A 341 -17.79 -1.01 14.67
CA SER A 341 -17.77 -2.38 15.19
C SER A 341 -16.51 -2.65 16.00
N SER A 342 -16.66 -3.33 17.12
CA SER A 342 -15.57 -3.81 17.98
C SER A 342 -14.98 -5.14 17.52
N ARG A 343 -15.40 -5.68 16.37
CA ARG A 343 -14.96 -6.98 15.85
C ARG A 343 -14.74 -6.97 14.35
N LEU A 344 -13.83 -7.83 13.90
CA LEU A 344 -13.75 -8.30 12.53
C LEU A 344 -14.60 -9.56 12.37
N GLU A 345 -15.23 -9.71 11.21
CA GLU A 345 -16.07 -10.86 10.88
C GLU A 345 -15.46 -11.62 9.71
N ILE A 346 -15.49 -12.95 9.79
CA ILE A 346 -15.05 -13.85 8.72
C ILE A 346 -16.12 -14.88 8.46
N PHE A 347 -16.53 -15.03 7.20
CA PHE A 347 -17.51 -16.03 6.81
C PHE A 347 -17.24 -16.50 5.38
N LYS A 348 -17.55 -17.77 5.13
CA LYS A 348 -17.42 -18.38 3.81
C LYS A 348 -18.57 -17.90 2.93
N ILE A 349 -18.25 -17.44 1.73
CA ILE A 349 -19.23 -16.97 0.73
C ILE A 349 -19.38 -17.95 -0.43
N GLU A 350 -18.35 -18.73 -0.73
CA GLU A 350 -18.39 -19.82 -1.72
C GLU A 350 -17.70 -21.07 -1.17
N GLU A 351 -18.31 -22.24 -1.39
CA GLU A 351 -17.80 -23.49 -0.81
C GLU A 351 -16.58 -24.06 -1.54
N THR A 352 -16.47 -23.79 -2.83
CA THR A 352 -15.46 -24.36 -3.73
C THR A 352 -14.86 -23.29 -4.62
N GLY A 353 -13.68 -23.55 -5.17
CA GLY A 353 -13.01 -22.64 -6.09
C GLY A 353 -12.29 -21.49 -5.38
N HIS A 354 -11.95 -20.48 -6.17
CA HIS A 354 -11.10 -19.36 -5.78
C HIS A 354 -11.73 -18.00 -6.09
N GLY A 355 -13.01 -17.98 -6.51
CA GLY A 355 -13.63 -16.82 -7.14
C GLY A 355 -12.82 -16.46 -8.38
N ASP A 356 -12.42 -15.19 -8.46
CA ASP A 356 -11.48 -14.68 -9.47
C ASP A 356 -10.21 -14.08 -8.82
N ILE A 357 -9.95 -14.42 -7.54
CA ILE A 357 -8.82 -13.87 -6.77
C ILE A 357 -7.46 -14.24 -7.39
N LEU A 358 -7.39 -15.41 -8.03
CA LEU A 358 -6.17 -15.95 -8.61
C LEU A 358 -6.27 -15.95 -10.13
N SER A 359 -5.26 -15.38 -10.78
CA SER A 359 -5.13 -15.46 -12.22
C SER A 359 -5.05 -16.93 -12.70
N ARG A 360 -5.55 -17.16 -13.91
CA ARG A 360 -5.45 -18.47 -14.57
C ARG A 360 -3.99 -18.88 -14.81
N ASN A 361 -3.14 -17.94 -15.21
CA ASN A 361 -1.70 -18.17 -15.45
C ASN A 361 -0.99 -18.71 -14.21
N PHE A 362 -1.29 -18.13 -13.04
CA PHE A 362 -0.72 -18.55 -11.77
C PHE A 362 -1.21 -19.95 -11.36
N MET A 363 -2.51 -20.20 -11.48
CA MET A 363 -3.09 -21.51 -11.17
C MET A 363 -2.54 -22.62 -12.07
N ASP A 364 -2.43 -22.36 -13.37
CA ASP A 364 -1.89 -23.31 -14.34
C ASP A 364 -0.41 -23.62 -14.05
N TRP A 365 0.40 -22.61 -13.74
CA TRP A 365 1.80 -22.81 -13.31
C TRP A 365 1.91 -23.70 -12.07
N ARG A 366 1.18 -23.37 -11.01
CA ARG A 366 1.25 -24.11 -9.74
C ARG A 366 0.66 -25.52 -9.81
N SER A 367 -0.24 -25.78 -10.76
CA SER A 367 -0.89 -27.09 -10.94
C SER A 367 -0.16 -28.01 -11.91
N SER A 368 0.59 -27.46 -12.88
CA SER A 368 1.32 -28.23 -13.91
C SER A 368 2.60 -28.92 -13.43
N GLY A 369 2.91 -28.89 -12.13
CA GLY A 369 3.98 -29.69 -11.55
C GLY A 369 5.40 -29.24 -11.91
N GLY A 370 5.61 -27.97 -12.28
CA GLY A 370 6.95 -27.40 -12.49
C GLY A 370 7.84 -27.30 -11.24
N MET A 371 7.38 -27.82 -10.10
CA MET A 371 8.13 -27.89 -8.84
C MET A 371 9.00 -29.15 -8.83
N ARG A 372 10.32 -28.99 -8.96
CA ARG A 372 11.22 -30.02 -8.43
C ARG A 372 11.08 -29.97 -6.92
N THR A 373 10.56 -31.06 -6.35
CA THR A 373 10.48 -31.30 -4.90
C THR A 373 11.79 -31.05 -4.18
#